data_AF-A0A9E6Y2Z5-F1
#
_entry.id   AF-A0A9E6Y2Z5-F1
#
_cell.length_a   1.000
_cell.length_b   1.000
_cell.length_c   1.000
_cell.angle_alpha   90.00
_cell.angle_beta   90.00
_cell.angle_gamma   90.00
#
_symmetry.space_group_name_H-M   'P 1'
#
loop_
_entity.id
_entity.type
_entity.pdbx_description
1 polymer ?
#
loop_
_entity_poly.entity_id
_entity_poly.type
_entity_poly.pdbx_seq_one_letter_code
_entity_poly.pdbx_strand_id
1 'polypeptide(L)'
;MRLRLVPGYLRTRLGQVDLAIVILSAPRFLIPGLFNTRFLALLRLVRLTRLLVVSGRQRVLAGQLNRVVIFVVLLVVACAVIVQRSDGPAGGFDNFGDGLWWAVVTLTTVGYGDLVPTSAVGRLTGAVLMISGIAVLGVLAGVLASFFRLAPGPSAAAPSAQDDLAAQVARLSAQVEELNRRLAAQDEERPQRP
;
A
#
# COMPACT_ATOMS: atom_id res chain seq x y z
N MET A 1 37.24 -1.54 -2.79
CA MET A 1 35.76 -1.64 -2.88
C MET A 1 35.40 -3.06 -3.35
N ARG A 2 35.19 -4.01 -2.43
CA ARG A 2 34.92 -5.44 -2.75
C ARG A 2 33.43 -5.72 -2.53
N LEU A 3 32.69 -5.96 -3.61
CA LEU A 3 31.30 -6.41 -3.59
C LEU A 3 31.26 -7.87 -3.12
N ARG A 4 30.89 -8.10 -1.86
CA ARG A 4 30.56 -9.44 -1.35
C ARG A 4 29.15 -9.81 -1.81
N LEU A 5 29.07 -10.55 -2.91
CA LEU A 5 27.86 -11.26 -3.33
C LEU A 5 27.53 -12.34 -2.28
N VAL A 6 26.33 -12.25 -1.70
CA VAL A 6 25.85 -13.16 -0.65
C VAL A 6 25.55 -14.53 -1.27
N PRO A 7 26.27 -15.62 -0.93
CA PRO A 7 26.23 -16.92 -1.63
C PRO A 7 24.99 -17.79 -1.35
N GLY A 8 23.84 -17.21 -1.00
CA GLY A 8 22.66 -17.96 -0.53
C GLY A 8 21.39 -17.78 -1.37
N TYR A 9 21.38 -16.86 -2.33
CA TYR A 9 20.13 -16.46 -3.01
C TYR A 9 19.62 -17.50 -4.04
N LEU A 10 20.50 -18.38 -4.52
CA LEU A 10 20.22 -19.32 -5.61
C LEU A 10 19.42 -20.57 -5.18
N ARG A 11 19.14 -20.76 -3.89
CA ARG A 11 18.45 -21.97 -3.38
C ARG A 11 17.02 -21.73 -2.88
N THR A 12 16.57 -20.47 -2.83
CA THR A 12 15.18 -20.15 -2.45
C THR A 12 14.26 -20.35 -3.65
N ARG A 13 13.05 -20.89 -3.46
CA ARG A 13 12.06 -21.09 -4.55
C ARG A 13 11.80 -19.82 -5.39
N LEU A 14 11.98 -18.63 -4.80
CA LEU A 14 11.91 -17.34 -5.50
C LEU A 14 13.06 -17.10 -6.50
N GLY A 15 14.27 -17.62 -6.25
CA GLY A 15 15.43 -17.49 -7.14
C GLY A 15 15.37 -18.42 -8.35
N GLN A 16 14.71 -19.57 -8.22
CA GLN A 16 14.43 -20.46 -9.35
C GLN A 16 13.40 -19.87 -10.31
N VAL A 17 12.40 -19.14 -9.79
CA VAL A 17 11.45 -18.38 -10.60
C VAL A 17 12.14 -17.21 -11.31
N ASP A 18 13.04 -16.50 -10.63
CA ASP A 18 13.86 -15.45 -11.24
C ASP A 18 14.79 -16.00 -12.34
N LEU A 19 15.39 -17.18 -12.12
CA LEU A 19 16.22 -17.87 -13.12
C LEU A 19 15.41 -18.33 -14.32
N ALA A 20 14.21 -18.89 -14.11
CA ALA A 20 13.30 -19.29 -15.19
C ALA A 20 12.86 -18.07 -16.01
N ILE A 21 12.65 -16.92 -15.37
CA ILE A 21 12.31 -15.64 -16.03
C ILE A 21 13.53 -15.08 -16.79
N VAL A 22 14.73 -15.17 -16.22
CA VAL A 22 15.99 -14.75 -16.86
C VAL A 22 16.26 -15.60 -18.10
N ILE A 23 16.15 -16.92 -17.99
CA ILE A 23 16.39 -17.88 -19.08
C ILE A 23 15.31 -17.77 -20.16
N LEU A 24 14.03 -17.60 -19.79
CA LEU A 24 12.95 -17.42 -20.77
C LEU A 24 13.03 -16.05 -21.49
N SER A 25 13.68 -15.05 -20.87
CA SER A 25 13.91 -13.73 -21.47
C SER A 25 15.23 -13.60 -22.24
N ALA A 26 16.21 -14.46 -21.99
CA ALA A 26 17.55 -14.41 -22.57
C ALA A 26 17.60 -14.59 -24.12
N PRO A 27 16.74 -15.39 -24.79
CA PRO A 27 16.79 -15.55 -26.24
C PRO A 27 16.47 -14.25 -27.00
N ARG A 28 15.80 -13.29 -26.34
CA ARG A 28 15.34 -12.04 -26.94
C ARG A 28 16.44 -10.97 -27.07
N PHE A 29 17.64 -11.24 -26.55
CA PHE A 29 18.80 -10.37 -26.74
C PHE A 29 19.51 -10.60 -28.08
N LEU A 30 19.29 -11.75 -28.75
CA LEU A 30 20.09 -12.13 -29.93
C LEU A 30 19.55 -11.60 -31.27
N ILE A 31 18.30 -11.12 -31.34
CA ILE A 31 17.72 -10.58 -32.60
C ILE A 31 17.09 -9.20 -32.35
N PRO A 32 17.86 -8.11 -32.49
CA PRO A 32 17.30 -6.75 -32.49
C PRO A 32 16.54 -6.53 -33.81
N GLY A 33 15.21 -6.35 -33.77
CA GLY A 33 14.50 -5.84 -34.96
C GLY A 33 13.01 -6.16 -35.14
N LEU A 34 12.43 -7.19 -34.52
CA LEU A 34 11.08 -7.63 -34.94
C LEU A 34 9.87 -7.17 -34.11
N PHE A 35 10.03 -6.55 -32.94
CA PHE A 35 8.88 -6.30 -32.07
C PHE A 35 8.97 -4.99 -31.27
N ASN A 36 7.97 -4.13 -31.50
CA ASN A 36 7.68 -2.83 -30.87
C ASN A 36 8.32 -2.64 -29.47
N THR A 37 9.34 -1.80 -29.41
CA THR A 37 10.19 -1.53 -28.24
C THR A 37 9.47 -0.78 -27.11
N ARG A 38 8.31 -0.17 -27.39
CA ARG A 38 7.56 0.68 -26.45
C ARG A 38 6.86 -0.12 -25.33
N PHE A 39 6.37 -1.32 -25.65
CA PHE A 39 5.69 -2.19 -24.67
C PHE A 39 6.64 -2.75 -23.61
N LEU A 40 7.91 -2.99 -23.97
CA LEU A 40 8.92 -3.51 -23.03
C LEU A 40 9.52 -2.41 -22.13
N ALA A 41 9.45 -1.13 -22.53
CA ALA A 41 9.90 -0.01 -21.70
C ALA A 41 9.01 0.16 -20.45
N LEU A 42 7.71 -0.09 -20.56
CA LEU A 42 6.77 -0.05 -19.43
C LEU A 42 7.08 -1.15 -18.41
N LEU A 43 7.43 -2.35 -18.87
CA LEU A 43 7.93 -3.44 -18.01
C LEU A 43 9.29 -3.11 -17.37
N ARG A 44 10.18 -2.39 -18.07
CA ARG A 44 11.43 -1.86 -17.48
C ARG A 44 11.17 -0.82 -16.39
N LEU A 45 10.15 0.04 -16.55
CA LEU A 45 9.81 1.07 -15.57
C LEU A 45 9.30 0.45 -14.27
N VAL A 46 8.44 -0.57 -14.36
CA VAL A 46 8.01 -1.39 -13.21
C VAL A 46 9.22 -2.06 -12.52
N ARG A 47 10.21 -2.52 -13.31
CA ARG A 47 11.47 -3.10 -12.79
C ARG A 47 12.34 -2.07 -12.05
N LEU A 48 12.41 -0.82 -12.54
CA LEU A 48 13.21 0.27 -11.96
C LEU A 48 12.60 0.79 -10.65
N THR A 49 11.27 0.96 -10.61
CA THR A 49 10.52 1.28 -9.39
C THR A 49 10.73 0.19 -8.34
N ARG A 50 10.75 -1.09 -8.74
CA ARG A 50 11.01 -2.21 -7.82
C ARG A 50 12.46 -2.24 -7.31
N LEU A 51 13.45 -1.88 -8.13
CA LEU A 51 14.87 -1.82 -7.75
C LEU A 51 15.19 -0.67 -6.79
N LEU A 52 14.56 0.50 -6.97
CA LEU A 52 14.71 1.65 -6.08
C LEU A 52 14.05 1.43 -4.71
N VAL A 53 12.94 0.69 -4.66
CA VAL A 53 12.21 0.43 -3.41
C VAL A 53 12.74 -0.80 -2.65
N VAL A 54 13.41 -1.73 -3.33
CA VAL A 54 14.05 -2.92 -2.71
C VAL A 54 15.50 -2.65 -2.23
N SER A 55 16.10 -1.53 -2.63
CA SER A 55 17.39 -1.06 -2.11
C SER A 55 17.21 -0.52 -0.68
N GLY A 56 17.35 -1.41 0.30
CA GLY A 56 16.81 -1.24 1.64
C GLY A 56 17.42 -0.14 2.51
N ARG A 57 16.58 0.47 3.37
CA ARG A 57 16.84 0.59 4.84
C ARG A 57 15.69 1.15 5.71
N GLN A 58 14.39 1.14 5.38
CA GLN A 58 13.34 1.47 6.37
C GLN A 58 12.09 0.60 6.23
N ARG A 59 12.07 -0.52 6.96
CA ARG A 59 11.35 -1.75 6.62
C ARG A 59 9.89 -1.88 7.07
N VAL A 60 9.22 -0.82 7.53
CA VAL A 60 7.81 -0.94 7.99
C VAL A 60 6.88 0.07 7.30
N LEU A 61 7.21 1.37 7.30
CA LEU A 61 6.43 2.40 6.58
C LEU A 61 6.61 2.33 5.06
N ALA A 62 7.83 2.05 4.58
CA ALA A 62 8.09 1.90 3.14
C ALA A 62 7.41 0.65 2.54
N GLY A 63 7.11 -0.37 3.35
CA GLY A 63 6.48 -1.60 2.89
C GLY A 63 5.02 -1.42 2.46
N GLN A 64 4.24 -0.63 3.22
CA GLN A 64 2.85 -0.35 2.89
C GLN A 64 2.74 0.65 1.73
N LEU A 65 3.55 1.70 1.75
CA LEU A 65 3.62 2.68 0.65
C LEU A 65 4.05 2.04 -0.67
N ASN A 66 5.01 1.13 -0.66
CA ASN A 66 5.44 0.41 -1.86
C ASN A 66 4.30 -0.41 -2.48
N ARG A 67 3.49 -1.08 -1.65
CA ARG A 67 2.35 -1.87 -2.15
C ARG A 67 1.31 -0.99 -2.83
N VAL A 68 1.00 0.17 -2.25
CA VAL A 68 0.05 1.13 -2.83
C VAL A 68 0.58 1.68 -4.14
N VAL A 69 1.85 2.10 -4.21
CA VAL A 69 2.45 2.61 -5.45
C VAL A 69 2.44 1.55 -6.56
N ILE A 70 2.83 0.31 -6.25
CA ILE A 70 2.79 -0.80 -7.22
C ILE A 70 1.35 -1.05 -7.69
N PHE A 71 0.40 -1.09 -6.77
CA PHE A 71 -1.02 -1.29 -7.09
C PHE A 71 -1.54 -0.18 -8.02
N VAL A 72 -1.23 1.08 -7.72
CA VAL A 72 -1.65 2.24 -8.53
C VAL A 72 -1.05 2.18 -9.93
N VAL A 73 0.24 1.87 -10.06
CA VAL A 73 0.89 1.76 -11.37
C VAL A 73 0.26 0.63 -12.19
N LEU A 74 0.03 -0.53 -11.58
CA LEU A 74 -0.63 -1.65 -12.26
C LEU A 74 -2.07 -1.31 -12.67
N LEU A 75 -2.83 -0.64 -11.80
CA LEU A 75 -4.19 -0.21 -12.05
C LEU A 75 -4.25 0.78 -13.23
N VAL A 76 -3.39 1.79 -13.24
CA VAL A 76 -3.30 2.80 -14.32
C VAL A 76 -2.95 2.14 -15.65
N VAL A 77 -1.94 1.26 -15.68
CA VAL A 77 -1.54 0.55 -16.90
C VAL A 77 -2.66 -0.38 -17.38
N ALA A 78 -3.33 -1.10 -16.47
CA ALA A 78 -4.45 -1.96 -16.82
C ALA A 78 -5.60 -1.16 -17.44
N CYS A 79 -6.00 -0.04 -16.82
CA CYS A 79 -7.07 0.82 -17.33
C CYS A 79 -6.71 1.42 -18.70
N ALA A 80 -5.47 1.87 -18.88
CA ALA A 80 -4.98 2.39 -20.16
C ALA A 80 -5.07 1.35 -21.29
N VAL A 81 -4.68 0.09 -21.01
CA VAL A 81 -4.81 -1.00 -21.99
C VAL A 81 -6.28 -1.32 -22.28
N ILE A 82 -7.14 -1.36 -21.26
CA ILE A 82 -8.56 -1.69 -21.42
C ILE A 82 -9.26 -0.64 -22.28
N VAL A 83 -9.10 0.65 -21.96
CA VAL A 83 -9.73 1.74 -22.71
C VAL A 83 -9.22 1.82 -24.13
N GLN A 84 -7.92 1.61 -24.36
CA GLN A 84 -7.40 1.51 -25.71
C GLN A 84 -8.04 0.36 -26.50
N ARG A 85 -8.29 -0.79 -25.87
CA ARG A 85 -8.94 -1.91 -26.55
C ARG A 85 -10.44 -1.73 -26.76
N SER A 86 -11.13 -1.05 -25.85
CA SER A 86 -12.57 -0.87 -25.92
C SER A 86 -13.00 0.27 -26.82
N ASP A 87 -12.27 1.39 -26.80
CA ASP A 87 -12.61 2.61 -27.52
C ASP A 87 -11.73 2.83 -28.75
N GLY A 88 -10.45 2.44 -28.66
CA GLY A 88 -9.50 2.49 -29.76
C GLY A 88 -9.41 3.86 -30.45
N PRO A 89 -8.95 3.89 -31.72
CA PRO A 89 -8.83 5.12 -32.51
C PRO A 89 -10.17 5.85 -32.69
N ALA A 90 -11.29 5.11 -32.76
CA ALA A 90 -12.63 5.69 -32.92
C ALA A 90 -13.03 6.57 -31.72
N GLY A 91 -12.52 6.28 -30.52
CA GLY A 91 -12.72 7.08 -29.31
C GLY A 91 -11.58 8.07 -29.01
N GLY A 92 -10.64 8.30 -29.93
CA GLY A 92 -9.48 9.17 -29.72
C GLY A 92 -8.31 8.51 -28.97
N PHE A 93 -8.35 7.19 -28.76
CA PHE A 93 -7.26 6.42 -28.14
C PHE A 93 -6.40 5.75 -29.21
N ASP A 94 -5.64 6.55 -29.97
CA ASP A 94 -4.83 6.09 -31.11
C ASP A 94 -3.65 5.22 -30.69
N ASN A 95 -3.04 5.53 -29.54
CA ASN A 95 -1.87 4.84 -29.02
C ASN A 95 -1.93 4.67 -27.50
N PHE A 96 -1.07 3.81 -26.94
CA PHE A 96 -1.12 3.48 -25.51
C PHE A 96 -0.85 4.69 -24.62
N GLY A 97 -0.07 5.65 -25.12
CA GLY A 97 0.20 6.91 -24.44
C GLY A 97 -1.09 7.69 -24.16
N ASP A 98 -2.05 7.69 -25.08
CA ASP A 98 -3.33 8.39 -24.93
C ASP A 98 -4.17 7.76 -23.80
N GLY A 99 -4.20 6.42 -23.75
CA GLY A 99 -4.84 5.69 -22.66
C GLY A 99 -4.15 5.91 -21.30
N LEU A 100 -2.81 6.01 -21.30
CA LEU A 100 -2.03 6.29 -20.09
C LEU A 100 -2.26 7.72 -19.59
N TRP A 101 -2.27 8.69 -20.50
CA TRP A 101 -2.57 10.09 -20.23
C TRP A 101 -3.94 10.23 -19.59
N TRP A 102 -4.97 9.67 -20.23
CA TRP A 102 -6.33 9.65 -19.71
C TRP A 102 -6.39 9.00 -18.31
N ALA A 103 -5.74 7.86 -18.14
CA ALA A 103 -5.78 7.13 -16.87
C ALA A 103 -5.12 7.92 -15.73
N VAL A 104 -4.01 8.61 -16.00
CA VAL A 104 -3.33 9.47 -15.01
C VAL A 104 -4.20 10.68 -14.65
N VAL A 105 -4.70 11.41 -15.65
CA VAL A 105 -5.56 12.60 -15.47
C VAL A 105 -6.85 12.27 -14.73
N THR A 106 -7.41 11.09 -14.97
CA THR A 106 -8.61 10.59 -14.28
C THR A 106 -8.31 10.17 -12.85
N LEU A 107 -7.22 9.42 -12.63
CA LEU A 107 -6.81 8.98 -11.28
C LEU A 107 -6.50 10.17 -10.36
N THR A 108 -5.82 11.20 -10.89
CA THR A 108 -5.50 12.42 -10.14
C THR A 108 -6.69 13.36 -10.00
N THR A 109 -7.88 12.98 -10.49
CA THR A 109 -9.12 13.76 -10.45
C THR A 109 -9.04 15.12 -11.16
N VAL A 110 -8.07 15.31 -12.06
CA VAL A 110 -7.93 16.54 -12.85
C VAL A 110 -9.00 16.60 -13.94
N GLY A 111 -9.18 15.51 -14.69
CA GLY A 111 -10.28 15.35 -15.64
C GLY A 111 -10.39 16.44 -16.71
N TYR A 112 -9.33 16.67 -17.50
CA TYR A 112 -9.36 17.69 -18.58
C TYR A 112 -10.50 17.50 -19.59
N GLY A 113 -10.95 16.27 -19.80
CA GLY A 113 -12.06 15.95 -20.71
C GLY A 113 -11.70 15.96 -22.20
N ASP A 114 -10.39 16.03 -22.51
CA ASP A 114 -9.84 15.93 -23.86
C ASP A 114 -9.98 14.51 -24.44
N LEU A 115 -9.82 13.49 -23.60
CA LEU A 115 -10.08 12.09 -23.94
C LEU A 115 -11.08 11.53 -22.93
N VAL A 116 -12.14 10.88 -23.43
CA VAL A 116 -13.17 10.28 -22.58
C VAL A 116 -13.65 8.96 -23.18
N PRO A 117 -13.64 7.84 -22.44
CA PRO A 117 -14.18 6.59 -22.93
C PRO A 117 -15.69 6.70 -23.15
N THR A 118 -16.10 6.33 -24.35
CA THR A 118 -17.49 6.29 -24.83
C THR A 118 -18.10 4.90 -24.71
N SER A 119 -17.28 3.85 -24.78
CA SER A 119 -17.73 2.45 -24.68
C SER A 119 -18.25 2.09 -23.29
N ALA A 120 -19.17 1.14 -23.19
CA ALA A 120 -19.70 0.66 -21.91
C ALA A 120 -18.59 0.10 -21.00
N VAL A 121 -17.65 -0.66 -21.59
CA VAL A 121 -16.50 -1.23 -20.87
C VAL A 121 -15.52 -0.15 -20.42
N GLY A 122 -15.24 0.82 -21.28
CA GLY A 122 -14.37 1.95 -20.95
C GLY A 122 -14.96 2.82 -19.83
N ARG A 123 -16.28 3.05 -19.84
CA ARG A 123 -16.99 3.77 -18.77
C ARG A 123 -16.96 3.03 -17.44
N LEU A 124 -17.18 1.71 -17.44
CA LEU A 124 -17.06 0.89 -16.24
C LEU A 124 -15.63 0.94 -15.68
N THR A 125 -14.64 0.86 -16.56
CA THR A 125 -13.21 0.98 -16.20
C THR A 125 -12.91 2.35 -15.59
N GLY A 126 -13.44 3.42 -16.20
CA GLY A 126 -13.34 4.78 -15.67
C GLY A 126 -13.96 4.92 -14.28
N ALA A 127 -15.13 4.34 -14.04
CA ALA A 127 -15.77 4.37 -12.73
C ALA A 127 -14.91 3.71 -11.64
N VAL A 128 -14.33 2.54 -11.93
CA VAL A 128 -13.40 1.85 -11.01
C VAL A 128 -12.15 2.70 -10.76
N LEU A 129 -11.62 3.33 -11.81
CA LEU A 129 -10.44 4.19 -11.73
C LEU A 129 -10.70 5.45 -10.88
N MET A 130 -11.87 6.07 -11.00
CA MET A 130 -12.27 7.24 -10.20
C MET A 130 -12.38 6.90 -8.71
N ILE A 131 -13.05 5.79 -8.35
CA ILE A 131 -13.16 5.32 -6.96
C ILE A 131 -11.76 5.06 -6.38
N SER A 132 -10.90 4.41 -7.17
CA SER A 132 -9.52 4.14 -6.80
C SER A 132 -8.71 5.43 -6.60
N GLY A 133 -8.91 6.44 -7.44
CA GLY A 133 -8.26 7.75 -7.33
C GLY A 133 -8.53 8.42 -5.98
N ILE A 134 -9.80 8.47 -5.56
CA ILE A 134 -10.20 9.02 -4.26
C ILE A 134 -9.54 8.24 -3.11
N ALA A 135 -9.54 6.90 -3.19
CA ALA A 135 -8.90 6.06 -2.17
C ALA A 135 -7.39 6.34 -2.06
N VAL A 136 -6.70 6.50 -3.20
CA VAL A 136 -5.26 6.81 -3.24
C VAL A 136 -4.98 8.19 -2.65
N LEU A 137 -5.77 9.20 -3.00
CA LEU A 137 -5.64 10.54 -2.43
C LEU A 137 -5.85 10.52 -0.91
N GLY A 138 -6.80 9.73 -0.41
CA GLY A 138 -7.01 9.52 1.03
C GLY A 138 -5.81 8.89 1.73
N VAL A 139 -5.18 7.88 1.13
CA VAL A 139 -3.96 7.26 1.65
C VAL A 139 -2.81 8.26 1.67
N LEU A 140 -2.61 9.03 0.59
CA LEU A 140 -1.56 10.06 0.52
C LEU A 140 -1.78 11.13 1.60
N ALA A 141 -3.01 11.59 1.78
CA ALA A 141 -3.36 12.54 2.84
C ALA A 141 -3.09 11.96 4.24
N GLY A 142 -3.46 10.71 4.50
CA GLY A 142 -3.19 10.03 5.78
C GLY A 142 -1.69 9.89 6.07
N VAL A 143 -0.90 9.62 5.03
CA VAL A 143 0.57 9.55 5.13
C VAL A 143 1.15 10.92 5.45
N LEU A 144 0.73 11.98 4.74
CA LEU A 144 1.15 13.36 5.03
C LEU A 144 0.74 13.77 6.45
N ALA A 145 -0.48 13.45 6.88
CA ALA A 145 -0.96 13.73 8.23
C ALA A 145 -0.12 13.02 9.29
N SER A 146 0.30 11.76 9.03
CA SER A 146 1.22 11.03 9.90
C SER A 146 2.63 11.65 9.93
N PHE A 147 3.12 12.18 8.81
CA PHE A 147 4.43 12.85 8.74
C PHE A 147 4.44 14.14 9.55
N PHE A 148 3.40 14.96 9.41
CA PHE A 148 3.28 16.22 10.14
C PHE A 148 2.72 16.06 11.56
N ARG A 149 2.41 14.83 12.01
CA ARG A 149 1.66 14.55 13.25
C ARG A 149 0.36 15.38 13.35
N LEU A 150 -0.19 15.74 12.20
CA LEU A 150 -1.51 16.38 12.06
C LEU A 150 -2.62 15.35 12.23
N ALA A 151 -2.30 14.07 11.99
CA ALA A 151 -3.08 13.00 12.57
C ALA A 151 -2.84 13.06 14.09
N PRO A 152 -3.89 13.24 14.92
CA PRO A 152 -3.96 12.53 16.19
C PRO A 152 -3.21 11.21 16.03
N GLY A 153 -2.11 10.99 16.76
CA GLY A 153 -1.62 9.62 16.85
C GLY A 153 -2.79 8.72 17.26
N PRO A 154 -2.70 7.39 17.16
CA PRO A 154 -3.68 6.51 17.81
C PRO A 154 -3.97 6.86 19.29
N SER A 155 -3.16 7.73 19.90
CA SER A 155 -3.33 8.44 21.18
C SER A 155 -4.34 9.60 21.24
N ALA A 156 -4.94 10.06 20.14
CA ALA A 156 -5.90 11.18 20.17
C ALA A 156 -7.27 10.86 19.52
N ALA A 157 -7.55 9.56 19.33
CA ALA A 157 -8.87 9.07 19.71
C ALA A 157 -8.98 9.24 21.25
N ALA A 158 -10.18 9.48 21.78
CA ALA A 158 -10.48 9.55 23.21
C ALA A 158 -9.60 8.58 24.04
N PRO A 159 -9.13 8.95 25.26
CA PRO A 159 -8.27 8.12 26.11
C PRO A 159 -8.70 6.66 25.93
N SER A 160 -7.76 5.84 25.45
CA SER A 160 -8.14 4.54 24.90
C SER A 160 -8.96 3.82 25.97
N ALA A 161 -10.05 3.14 25.58
CA ALA A 161 -10.84 2.39 26.55
C ALA A 161 -9.97 1.43 27.40
N GLN A 162 -8.77 1.12 26.91
CA GLN A 162 -7.68 0.44 27.59
C GLN A 162 -7.02 1.22 28.73
N ASP A 163 -6.75 2.52 28.55
CA ASP A 163 -6.24 3.42 29.61
C ASP A 163 -7.29 3.64 30.70
N ASP A 164 -8.56 3.83 30.33
CA ASP A 164 -9.66 3.94 31.28
C ASP A 164 -9.91 2.64 32.04
N LEU A 165 -9.82 1.48 31.36
CA LEU A 165 -9.92 0.17 31.99
C LEU A 165 -8.74 -0.10 32.94
N ALA A 166 -7.51 0.27 32.54
CA ALA A 166 -6.34 0.15 33.41
C ALA A 166 -6.47 1.05 34.66
N ALA A 167 -6.98 2.27 34.51
CA ALA A 167 -7.25 3.18 35.61
C ALA A 167 -8.39 2.69 36.53
N GLN A 168 -9.39 1.97 36.00
CA GLN A 168 -10.43 1.34 36.81
C GLN A 168 -9.87 0.13 37.58
N VAL A 169 -9.11 -0.75 36.94
CA VAL A 169 -8.49 -1.91 37.61
C VAL A 169 -7.56 -1.46 38.74
N ALA A 170 -6.76 -0.42 38.53
CA ALA A 170 -5.91 0.15 39.57
C ALA A 170 -6.73 0.67 40.76
N ARG A 171 -7.83 1.40 40.51
CA ARG A 171 -8.72 1.90 41.57
C ARG A 171 -9.43 0.78 42.33
N LEU A 172 -9.95 -0.24 41.64
CA LEU A 172 -10.59 -1.39 42.28
C LEU A 172 -9.58 -2.19 43.12
N SER A 173 -8.36 -2.42 42.62
CA SER A 173 -7.33 -3.12 43.39
C SER A 173 -6.97 -2.40 44.68
N ALA A 174 -6.83 -1.07 44.64
CA ALA A 174 -6.57 -0.26 45.82
C ALA A 174 -7.74 -0.30 46.83
N GLN A 175 -9.00 -0.30 46.34
CA GLN A 175 -10.16 -0.43 47.22
C GLN A 175 -10.23 -1.79 47.91
N VAL A 176 -9.92 -2.88 47.20
CA VAL A 176 -9.90 -4.23 47.79
C VAL A 176 -8.84 -4.32 48.89
N GLU A 177 -7.66 -3.75 48.66
CA GLU A 177 -6.57 -3.79 49.63
C GLU A 177 -6.84 -2.96 50.89
N GLU A 178 -7.50 -1.81 50.73
CA GLU A 178 -7.99 -1.01 51.84
C GLU A 178 -9.10 -1.74 52.64
N LEU A 179 -10.04 -2.40 51.94
CA LEU A 179 -11.12 -3.15 52.60
C LEU A 179 -10.57 -4.32 53.40
N ASN A 180 -9.61 -5.07 52.83
CA ASN A 180 -8.91 -6.15 53.53
C ASN A 180 -8.17 -5.64 54.77
N ARG A 181 -7.51 -4.48 54.69
CA ARG A 181 -6.87 -3.87 55.87
C ARG A 181 -7.87 -3.51 56.96
N ARG A 182 -9.02 -2.96 56.61
CA ARG A 182 -10.09 -2.63 57.57
C ARG A 182 -10.67 -3.87 58.25
N LEU A 183 -10.86 -4.94 57.48
CA LEU A 183 -11.34 -6.22 58.01
C LEU A 183 -10.30 -6.86 58.95
N ALA A 184 -9.01 -6.82 58.58
CA ALA A 184 -7.94 -7.31 59.46
C ALA A 184 -7.87 -6.54 60.79
N ALA A 185 -8.02 -5.21 60.74
CA ALA A 185 -8.09 -4.38 61.94
C ALA A 185 -9.35 -4.66 62.79
N GLN A 186 -10.50 -4.94 62.16
CA GLN A 186 -11.73 -5.32 62.87
C GLN A 186 -11.66 -6.70 63.50
N ASP A 187 -10.96 -7.66 62.89
CA ASP A 187 -10.75 -8.99 63.47
C ASP A 187 -9.79 -8.95 64.67
N GLU A 188 -8.83 -8.02 64.70
CA GLU A 188 -7.99 -7.77 65.88
C GLU A 188 -8.75 -7.06 67.02
N GLU A 189 -9.70 -6.18 66.69
CA GLU A 189 -10.52 -5.44 67.68
C GLU A 189 -11.75 -6.20 68.16
N ARG A 190 -12.05 -7.41 67.65
CA ARG A 190 -13.19 -8.20 68.09
C ARG A 190 -12.82 -8.96 69.38
N PRO A 191 -13.21 -8.49 70.59
CA PRO A 191 -12.96 -9.24 71.81
C PRO A 191 -13.68 -10.59 71.69
N GLN A 192 -12.98 -11.66 72.05
CA GLN A 192 -13.54 -13.00 72.17
C GLN A 192 -14.76 -12.91 73.08
N ARG A 193 -15.96 -12.87 72.49
CA ARG A 193 -17.19 -13.01 73.25
C ARG A 193 -17.24 -14.46 73.75
N PRO A 194 -17.38 -14.68 75.07
CA PRO A 194 -17.51 -16.01 75.65
C PRO A 194 -18.79 -16.71 75.19
#